data_AF-X0XV40-F1
#
_entry.id   AF-X0XV40-F1
#
_cell.length_a   1.000
_cell.length_b   1.000
_cell.length_c   1.000
_cell.angle_alpha   90.00
_cell.angle_beta   90.00
_cell.angle_gamma   90.00
#
_symmetry.space_group_name_H-M   'P 1'
#
loop_
_entity.id
_entity.type
_entity.pdbx_description
1 polymer ?
#
loop_
_entity_poly.entity_id
_entity_poly.type
_entity_poly.pdbx_seq_one_letter_code
_entity_poly.pdbx_strand_id
1 'polypeptide(L)'
;MKELNEKIKNRPTYIGYTVVLIVSFVIALFLPTNEIFKGIIALPGVGALFLFLNQLWRDKKAHDRAIELQNKQQDFMLGTASHMAEVAYDKHILFCEEYTERLQKMLQELYREGASRDALRIGRELVNIRQKHSAWLTKEIENKLKPIEGALIEMG
;
A
#
# COMPACT_ATOMS: atom_id res chain seq x y z
N MET A 1 -3.86 0.97 12.82
CA MET A 1 -4.10 2.34 13.32
C MET A 1 -5.54 2.84 13.07
N LYS A 2 -6.17 2.61 11.90
CA LYS A 2 -7.58 3.00 11.66
C LYS A 2 -8.61 2.19 12.48
N GLU A 3 -8.43 0.88 12.64
CA GLU A 3 -9.34 0.05 13.45
C GLU A 3 -9.36 0.43 14.93
N LEU A 4 -8.21 0.87 15.48
CA LEU A 4 -8.16 1.38 16.86
C LEU A 4 -8.97 2.65 17.02
N ASN A 5 -8.98 3.51 16.00
CA ASN A 5 -9.66 4.81 16.03
C ASN A 5 -11.18 4.67 15.88
N GLU A 6 -11.65 3.67 15.12
CA GLU A 6 -13.08 3.38 14.99
C GLU A 6 -13.66 2.75 16.27
N LYS A 7 -12.87 1.89 16.93
CA LYS A 7 -13.19 1.38 18.29
C LYS A 7 -13.30 2.51 19.32
N ILE A 8 -12.50 3.57 19.20
CA ILE A 8 -12.54 4.74 20.11
C ILE A 8 -13.75 5.64 19.81
N LYS A 9 -14.16 5.75 18.54
CA LYS A 9 -15.30 6.58 18.14
C LYS A 9 -16.66 6.01 18.57
N ASN A 10 -16.78 4.68 18.68
CA ASN A 10 -18.03 4.02 19.11
C ASN A 10 -18.10 3.75 20.62
N ARG A 11 -17.00 3.94 21.37
CA ARG A 11 -16.98 3.87 22.85
C ARG A 11 -18.04 4.74 23.55
N PRO A 12 -18.31 6.00 23.16
CA PRO A 12 -19.30 6.82 23.88
C PRO A 12 -20.73 6.27 23.77
N THR A 13 -21.09 5.63 22.64
CA THR A 13 -22.42 5.01 22.48
C THR A 13 -22.58 3.74 23.30
N TYR A 14 -21.57 2.87 23.34
CA TYR A 14 -21.62 1.64 24.13
C TYR A 14 -21.64 1.92 25.64
N ILE A 15 -20.85 2.90 26.09
CA ILE A 15 -20.85 3.36 27.48
C ILE A 15 -22.21 3.96 27.85
N GLY A 16 -22.84 4.72 26.95
CA GLY A 16 -24.17 5.29 27.15
C GLY A 16 -25.24 4.23 27.46
N TYR A 17 -25.34 3.17 26.66
CA TYR A 17 -26.32 2.10 26.88
C TYR A 17 -26.05 1.30 28.15
N THR A 18 -24.78 1.00 28.46
CA THR A 18 -24.41 0.31 29.71
C THR A 18 -24.73 1.15 30.94
N VAL A 19 -24.51 2.47 30.89
CA VAL A 19 -24.87 3.40 31.97
C VAL A 19 -26.39 3.48 32.14
N VAL A 20 -27.16 3.56 31.06
CA VAL A 20 -28.63 3.56 31.14
C VAL A 20 -29.16 2.26 31.78
N LEU A 21 -28.56 1.11 31.46
CA LEU A 21 -28.92 -0.18 32.05
C LEU A 21 -28.60 -0.21 33.55
N ILE A 22 -27.39 0.18 33.95
CA ILE A 22 -26.98 0.21 35.37
C ILE A 22 -27.84 1.19 36.17
N VAL A 23 -28.09 2.39 35.64
CA VAL A 23 -28.92 3.41 36.30
C VAL A 23 -30.37 2.95 36.44
N SER A 24 -30.96 2.36 35.40
CA SER A 24 -32.32 1.79 35.46
C SER A 24 -32.44 0.66 36.50
N PHE A 25 -31.42 -0.20 36.62
CA PHE A 25 -31.39 -1.30 37.57
C PHE A 25 -31.15 -0.84 39.03
N VAL A 26 -30.27 0.15 39.23
CA VAL A 26 -29.99 0.73 40.56
C VAL A 26 -31.18 1.52 41.10
N ILE A 27 -31.88 2.29 40.24
CA ILE A 27 -33.09 3.02 40.61
C ILE A 27 -34.22 2.04 41.00
N ALA A 28 -34.35 0.90 40.30
CA ALA A 28 -35.36 -0.11 40.61
C ALA A 28 -35.12 -0.84 41.94
N LEU A 29 -33.86 -0.97 42.40
CA LEU A 29 -33.51 -1.60 43.68
C LEU A 29 -33.69 -0.68 44.90
N PHE A 30 -33.56 0.65 44.73
CA PHE A 30 -33.59 1.60 45.85
C PHE A 30 -34.95 2.24 46.14
N LEU A 31 -35.94 2.15 45.25
CA LEU A 31 -37.26 2.77 45.41
C LEU A 31 -38.34 1.79 45.93
N PRO A 32 -38.90 2.00 47.15
CA PRO A 32 -40.01 1.21 47.67
C PRO A 32 -41.34 1.71 47.08
N THR A 33 -41.62 1.35 45.83
CA THR A 33 -42.88 1.72 45.13
C THR A 33 -43.70 0.49 44.73
N ASN A 34 -45.01 0.68 44.56
CA ASN A 34 -45.98 -0.33 44.09
C ASN A 34 -45.52 -1.04 42.80
N GLU A 35 -45.87 -2.32 42.64
CA GLU A 35 -45.35 -3.21 41.58
C GLU A 35 -45.48 -2.65 40.14
N ILE A 36 -46.52 -1.86 39.88
CA ILE A 36 -46.80 -1.26 38.56
C ILE A 36 -45.74 -0.22 38.16
N PHE A 37 -45.22 0.57 39.11
CA PHE A 37 -44.22 1.60 38.83
C PHE A 37 -42.82 1.02 38.57
N LYS A 38 -42.52 -0.17 39.11
CA LYS A 38 -41.26 -0.88 38.84
C LYS A 38 -41.13 -1.29 37.36
N GLY A 39 -42.24 -1.65 36.72
CA GLY A 39 -42.26 -1.97 35.29
C GLY A 39 -41.90 -0.77 34.41
N ILE A 40 -42.45 0.41 34.70
CA ILE A 40 -42.21 1.65 33.93
C ILE A 40 -40.75 2.10 34.04
N ILE A 41 -40.13 1.92 35.22
CA ILE A 41 -38.72 2.26 35.48
C ILE A 41 -37.76 1.29 34.77
N ALA A 42 -38.16 0.04 34.53
CA ALA A 42 -37.36 -0.97 33.87
C ALA A 42 -37.45 -0.92 32.32
N LEU A 43 -38.48 -0.29 31.76
CA LEU A 43 -38.67 -0.16 30.30
C LEU A 43 -37.48 0.47 29.55
N PRO A 44 -36.84 1.55 30.04
CA PRO A 44 -35.65 2.12 29.40
C PRO A 44 -34.47 1.14 29.33
N GLY A 45 -34.30 0.27 30.34
CA GLY A 45 -33.26 -0.75 30.36
C GLY A 45 -33.46 -1.84 29.30
N VAL A 46 -34.71 -2.28 29.12
CA VAL A 46 -35.08 -3.23 28.05
C VAL A 46 -34.86 -2.59 26.68
N GLY A 47 -35.25 -1.32 26.50
CA GLY A 47 -35.00 -0.57 25.26
C GLY A 47 -33.51 -0.45 24.92
N ALA A 48 -32.66 -0.18 25.93
CA ALA A 48 -31.22 -0.10 25.75
C ALA A 48 -30.61 -1.45 25.31
N LEU A 49 -31.08 -2.57 25.84
CA LEU A 49 -30.66 -3.91 25.41
C LEU A 49 -31.00 -4.18 23.94
N PHE A 50 -32.20 -3.82 23.49
CA PHE A 50 -32.60 -3.97 22.09
C PHE A 50 -31.76 -3.10 21.14
N LEU A 51 -31.48 -1.85 21.51
CA LEU A 51 -30.63 -0.96 20.72
C LEU A 51 -29.19 -1.47 20.64
N PHE A 52 -28.64 -1.97 21.75
CA PHE A 52 -27.32 -2.59 21.78
C PHE A 52 -27.23 -3.81 20.87
N LEU A 53 -28.25 -4.69 20.89
CA LEU A 53 -28.29 -5.85 20.00
C LEU A 53 -28.27 -5.43 18.53
N ASN A 54 -29.10 -4.46 18.15
CA ASN A 54 -29.16 -3.97 16.77
C ASN A 54 -27.82 -3.33 16.33
N GLN A 55 -27.17 -2.58 17.23
CA GLN A 55 -25.86 -2.00 16.95
C GLN A 55 -24.79 -3.07 16.74
N LEU A 56 -24.80 -4.15 17.53
CA LEU A 56 -23.86 -5.26 17.42
C LEU A 56 -23.99 -5.97 16.06
N TRP A 57 -25.22 -6.20 15.58
CA TRP A 57 -25.47 -6.75 14.25
C TRP A 57 -24.96 -5.83 13.14
N ARG A 58 -25.17 -4.52 13.27
CA ARG A 58 -24.70 -3.53 12.28
C ARG A 58 -23.18 -3.46 12.22
N ASP A 59 -22.52 -3.49 13.37
CA ASP A 59 -21.06 -3.47 13.47
C ASP A 59 -20.45 -4.74 12.87
N LYS A 60 -21.06 -5.92 13.11
CA LYS A 60 -20.62 -7.16 12.46
C LYS A 60 -20.68 -7.06 10.93
N LYS A 61 -21.80 -6.58 10.38
CA LYS A 61 -21.94 -6.38 8.93
C LYS A 61 -20.98 -5.32 8.37
N ALA A 62 -20.63 -4.30 9.15
CA ALA A 62 -19.62 -3.32 8.76
C ALA A 62 -18.22 -3.94 8.72
N HIS A 63 -17.89 -4.74 9.73
CA HIS A 63 -16.61 -5.45 9.82
C HIS A 63 -16.43 -6.48 8.69
N ASP A 64 -17.46 -7.29 8.42
CA ASP A 64 -17.42 -8.27 7.33
C ASP A 64 -17.16 -7.59 5.97
N ARG A 65 -17.82 -6.45 5.71
CA ARG A 65 -17.57 -5.64 4.52
C ARG A 65 -16.15 -5.05 4.48
N ALA A 66 -15.61 -4.62 5.63
CA ALA A 66 -14.26 -4.09 5.71
C ALA A 66 -13.21 -5.17 5.39
N ILE A 67 -13.39 -6.39 5.91
CA ILE A 67 -12.53 -7.55 5.60
C ILE A 67 -12.61 -7.87 4.10
N GLU A 68 -13.82 -7.92 3.52
CA GLU A 68 -13.99 -8.20 2.09
C GLU A 68 -13.29 -7.15 1.21
N LEU A 69 -13.42 -5.87 1.55
CA LEU A 69 -12.73 -4.78 0.85
C LEU A 69 -11.22 -4.88 0.99
N GLN A 70 -10.72 -5.21 2.18
CA GLN A 70 -9.30 -5.39 2.43
C GLN A 70 -8.73 -6.56 1.61
N ASN A 71 -9.42 -7.70 1.57
CA ASN A 71 -9.00 -8.86 0.78
C ASN A 71 -8.94 -8.50 -0.70
N LYS A 72 -9.98 -7.84 -1.24
CA LYS A 72 -10.00 -7.35 -2.64
C LYS A 72 -8.85 -6.38 -2.93
N GLN A 73 -8.53 -5.48 -2.00
CA GLN A 73 -7.40 -4.58 -2.14
C GLN A 73 -6.07 -5.33 -2.13
N GLN A 74 -5.92 -6.33 -1.26
CA GLN A 74 -4.71 -7.14 -1.19
C GLN A 74 -4.51 -7.96 -2.47
N ASP A 75 -5.56 -8.60 -2.98
CA ASP A 75 -5.51 -9.34 -4.26
C ASP A 75 -5.16 -8.42 -5.43
N PHE A 76 -5.73 -7.21 -5.47
CA PHE A 76 -5.38 -6.20 -6.47
C PHE A 76 -3.94 -5.73 -6.33
N MET A 77 -3.46 -5.48 -5.10
CA MET A 77 -2.06 -5.10 -4.85
C MET A 77 -1.10 -6.21 -5.23
N LEU A 78 -1.44 -7.48 -4.99
CA LEU A 78 -0.64 -8.63 -5.40
C LEU A 78 -0.60 -8.74 -6.93
N GLY A 79 -1.75 -8.63 -7.60
CA GLY A 79 -1.83 -8.71 -9.07
C GLY A 79 -1.20 -7.52 -9.78
N THR A 80 -1.35 -6.31 -9.25
CA THR A 80 -0.67 -5.11 -9.78
C THR A 80 0.81 -5.11 -9.46
N ALA A 81 1.24 -5.55 -8.27
CA ALA A 81 2.66 -5.69 -7.97
C ALA A 81 3.32 -6.74 -8.86
N SER A 82 2.66 -7.87 -9.15
CA SER A 82 3.22 -8.89 -10.06
C SER A 82 3.27 -8.38 -11.50
N HIS A 83 2.19 -7.77 -12.01
CA HIS A 83 2.19 -7.17 -13.35
C HIS A 83 3.17 -6.01 -13.48
N MET A 84 3.28 -5.14 -12.47
CA MET A 84 4.27 -4.05 -12.47
C MET A 84 5.70 -4.58 -12.30
N ALA A 85 5.89 -5.69 -11.59
CA ALA A 85 7.19 -6.36 -11.51
C ALA A 85 7.58 -6.99 -12.85
N GLU A 86 6.63 -7.62 -13.55
CA GLU A 86 6.84 -8.13 -14.92
C GLU A 86 7.19 -6.98 -15.87
N VAL A 87 6.43 -5.89 -15.85
CA VAL A 87 6.74 -4.70 -16.66
C VAL A 87 8.11 -4.11 -16.31
N ALA A 88 8.47 -4.01 -15.02
CA ALA A 88 9.79 -3.53 -14.62
C ALA A 88 10.91 -4.46 -15.10
N TYR A 89 10.69 -5.77 -15.02
CA TYR A 89 11.61 -6.79 -15.51
C TYR A 89 11.79 -6.72 -17.03
N ASP A 90 10.70 -6.56 -17.80
CA ASP A 90 10.75 -6.36 -19.25
C ASP A 90 11.54 -5.09 -19.63
N LYS A 91 11.37 -3.99 -18.89
CA LYS A 91 12.17 -2.77 -19.09
C LYS A 91 13.65 -3.00 -18.79
N HIS A 92 13.97 -3.79 -17.78
CA HIS A 92 15.35 -4.18 -17.49
C HIS A 92 15.95 -5.05 -18.60
N ILE A 93 15.22 -6.03 -19.13
CA ILE A 93 15.67 -6.85 -20.26
C ILE A 93 15.98 -5.96 -21.46
N LEU A 94 15.05 -5.07 -21.81
CA LEU A 94 15.20 -4.19 -22.96
C LEU A 94 16.40 -3.24 -22.83
N PHE A 95 16.69 -2.75 -21.61
CA PHE A 95 17.93 -2.02 -21.34
C PHE A 95 19.17 -2.89 -21.56
N CYS A 96 19.19 -4.10 -21.01
CA CYS A 96 20.33 -5.01 -21.12
C CYS A 96 20.61 -5.40 -22.58
N GLU A 97 19.57 -5.65 -23.37
CA GLU A 97 19.68 -5.94 -24.81
C GLU A 97 20.23 -4.73 -25.58
N GLU A 98 19.58 -3.56 -25.47
CA GLU A 98 20.02 -2.32 -26.16
C GLU A 98 21.47 -1.95 -25.79
N TYR A 99 21.82 -2.02 -24.50
CA TYR A 99 23.15 -1.66 -24.02
C TYR A 99 24.22 -2.67 -24.48
N THR A 100 23.94 -3.97 -24.37
CA THR A 100 24.92 -5.01 -24.74
C THR A 100 25.14 -5.06 -26.24
N GLU A 101 24.07 -4.94 -27.04
CA GLU A 101 24.18 -4.87 -28.49
C GLU A 101 25.05 -3.68 -28.91
N ARG A 102 24.82 -2.52 -28.29
CA ARG A 102 25.61 -1.31 -28.59
C ARG A 102 27.06 -1.45 -28.18
N LEU A 103 27.31 -2.04 -27.01
CA LEU A 103 28.65 -2.31 -26.48
C LEU A 103 29.44 -3.29 -27.37
N GLN A 104 28.78 -4.32 -27.90
CA GLN A 104 29.43 -5.27 -28.82
C GLN A 104 29.80 -4.61 -30.15
N LYS A 105 28.89 -3.81 -30.72
CA LYS A 105 29.18 -3.01 -31.92
C LYS A 105 30.35 -2.06 -31.68
N MET A 106 30.38 -1.42 -30.52
CA MET A 106 31.49 -0.57 -30.10
C MET A 106 32.83 -1.31 -30.09
N LEU A 107 32.88 -2.50 -29.47
CA LEU A 107 34.11 -3.30 -29.43
C LEU A 107 34.59 -3.65 -30.85
N GLN A 108 33.68 -4.03 -31.74
CA GLN A 108 34.02 -4.31 -33.14
C GLN A 108 34.55 -3.07 -33.87
N GLU A 109 33.92 -1.91 -33.69
CA GLU A 109 34.38 -0.63 -34.27
C GLU A 109 35.76 -0.25 -33.73
N LEU A 110 35.98 -0.37 -32.42
CA LEU A 110 37.25 -0.08 -31.75
C LEU A 110 38.38 -1.01 -32.24
N TYR A 111 38.10 -2.30 -32.43
CA TYR A 111 39.09 -3.24 -32.98
C TYR A 111 39.41 -2.96 -34.46
N ARG A 112 38.46 -2.41 -35.23
CA ARG A 112 38.63 -2.15 -36.66
C ARG A 112 39.35 -0.84 -36.94
N GLU A 113 38.95 0.22 -36.25
CA GLU A 113 39.35 1.61 -36.56
C GLU A 113 40.30 2.21 -35.51
N GLY A 114 40.46 1.55 -34.36
CA GLY A 114 41.22 2.07 -33.23
C GLY A 114 40.49 3.19 -32.48
N ALA A 115 41.23 3.87 -31.60
CA ALA A 115 40.76 5.05 -30.88
C ALA A 115 40.54 6.22 -31.86
N SER A 116 39.37 6.25 -32.50
CA SER A 116 38.98 7.25 -33.49
C SER A 116 37.83 8.12 -32.97
N ARG A 117 37.48 9.19 -33.70
CA ARG A 117 36.32 10.06 -33.39
C ARG A 117 35.00 9.29 -33.26
N ASP A 118 34.91 8.10 -33.84
CA ASP A 118 33.74 7.25 -33.68
C ASP A 118 33.60 6.70 -32.25
N ALA A 119 34.69 6.45 -31.53
CA ALA A 119 34.65 6.02 -30.12
C ALA A 119 33.91 7.02 -29.22
N LEU A 120 34.14 8.31 -29.44
CA LEU A 120 33.47 9.39 -28.69
C LEU A 120 31.98 9.53 -29.07
N ARG A 121 31.60 9.28 -30.34
CA ARG A 121 30.18 9.23 -30.74
C ARG A 121 29.48 8.04 -30.07
N ILE A 122 30.11 6.87 -30.10
CA ILE A 122 29.60 5.64 -29.50
C ILE A 122 29.44 5.77 -27.98
N GLY A 123 30.43 6.35 -27.29
CA GLY A 123 30.36 6.59 -25.84
C GLY A 123 29.16 7.45 -25.44
N ARG A 124 28.84 8.49 -26.22
CA ARG A 124 27.63 9.30 -26.01
C ARG A 124 26.34 8.52 -26.28
N GLU A 125 26.34 7.61 -27.25
CA GLU A 125 25.18 6.76 -27.53
C GLU A 125 24.89 5.81 -26.35
N LEU A 126 25.92 5.24 -25.71
CA LEU A 126 25.76 4.44 -24.48
C LEU A 126 25.19 5.27 -23.32
N VAL A 127 25.70 6.50 -23.13
CA VAL A 127 25.15 7.44 -22.14
C VAL A 127 23.67 7.74 -22.42
N ASN A 128 23.29 7.93 -23.69
CA ASN A 128 21.90 8.17 -24.08
C ASN A 128 21.00 6.96 -23.79
N ILE A 129 21.46 5.74 -24.06
CA ILE A 129 20.71 4.51 -23.72
C ILE A 129 20.51 4.43 -22.20
N ARG A 130 21.55 4.70 -21.41
CA ARG A 130 21.41 4.75 -19.94
C ARG A 130 20.43 5.82 -19.48
N GLN A 131 20.47 7.02 -20.05
CA GLN A 131 19.53 8.09 -19.71
C GLN A 131 18.08 7.74 -20.06
N LYS A 132 17.85 7.13 -21.24
CA LYS A 132 16.53 6.65 -21.69
C LYS A 132 15.90 5.66 -20.71
N HIS A 133 16.73 4.83 -20.08
CA HIS A 133 16.29 3.81 -19.12
C HIS A 133 16.46 4.19 -17.65
N SER A 134 16.92 5.41 -17.35
CA SER A 134 17.28 5.87 -15.99
C SER A 134 16.17 5.70 -14.94
N ALA A 135 14.90 5.86 -15.34
CA ALA A 135 13.75 5.66 -14.45
C ALA A 135 13.63 4.22 -13.91
N TRP A 136 14.22 3.25 -14.62
CA TRP A 136 14.17 1.82 -14.31
C TRP A 136 15.51 1.28 -13.82
N LEU A 137 16.57 2.09 -13.76
CA LEU A 137 17.90 1.66 -13.34
C LEU A 137 18.14 1.97 -11.86
N THR A 138 18.80 1.05 -11.17
CA THR A 138 19.28 1.30 -9.81
C THR A 138 20.55 2.15 -9.86
N LYS A 139 20.74 2.99 -8.84
CA LYS A 139 21.95 3.83 -8.71
C LYS A 139 23.25 3.02 -8.72
N GLU A 140 23.21 1.78 -8.26
CA GLU A 140 24.37 0.89 -8.27
C GLU A 140 24.80 0.54 -9.70
N ILE A 141 23.86 0.18 -10.57
CA ILE A 141 24.13 -0.16 -11.97
C ILE A 141 24.70 1.07 -12.68
N GLU A 142 24.07 2.24 -12.50
CA GLU A 142 24.59 3.48 -13.11
C GLU A 142 26.01 3.80 -12.67
N ASN A 143 26.34 3.62 -11.40
CA ASN A 143 27.68 3.90 -10.87
C ASN A 143 28.74 2.95 -11.42
N LYS A 144 28.37 1.72 -11.79
CA LYS A 144 29.28 0.76 -12.45
C LYS A 144 29.47 1.04 -13.95
N LEU A 145 28.47 1.61 -14.61
CA LEU A 145 28.52 1.89 -16.05
C LEU A 145 29.23 3.21 -16.38
N LYS A 146 29.06 4.24 -15.54
CA LYS A 146 29.68 5.57 -15.74
C LYS A 146 31.21 5.53 -15.99
N PRO A 147 32.02 4.74 -15.26
CA PRO A 147 33.46 4.65 -15.53
C PRO A 147 33.78 4.07 -16.91
N ILE A 148 32.97 3.12 -17.39
CA ILE A 148 33.13 2.49 -18.71
C ILE A 148 32.79 3.52 -19.79
N GLU A 149 31.63 4.18 -19.67
CA GLU A 149 31.20 5.26 -20.56
C GLU A 149 32.22 6.41 -20.59
N GLY A 150 32.74 6.80 -19.42
CA GLY A 150 33.73 7.86 -19.27
C GLY A 150 35.06 7.52 -19.92
N ALA A 151 35.60 6.32 -19.66
CA ALA A 151 36.83 5.85 -20.30
C ALA A 151 36.70 5.83 -21.83
N LEU A 152 35.55 5.44 -22.36
CA LEU A 152 35.28 5.44 -23.81
C LEU A 152 35.25 6.84 -24.42
N ILE A 153 34.68 7.81 -23.71
CA ILE A 153 34.65 9.21 -24.15
C ILE A 153 36.06 9.83 -24.07
N GLU A 154 36.87 9.44 -23.08
CA GLU A 154 38.27 9.91 -22.97
C GLU A 154 39.20 9.30 -24.02
N MET A 155 38.87 8.11 -24.55
CA MET A 155 39.67 7.43 -25.58
C MET A 155 39.45 7.96 -27.00
N GLY A 156 38.31 8.58 -27.31
CA GLY A 156 37.97 9.08 -28.67
C GLY A 156 38.23 10.56 -28.87
#